data_AF-A0A347AEB3-F1
#
_entry.id   AF-A0A347AEB3-F1
#
_cell.length_a   1.000
_cell.length_b   1.000
_cell.length_c   1.000
_cell.angle_alpha   90.00
_cell.angle_beta   90.00
_cell.angle_gamma   90.00
#
_symmetry.space_group_name_H-M   'P 1'
#
loop_
_entity.id
_entity.type
_entity.pdbx_description
1 polymer ?
#
loop_
_entity_poly.entity_id
_entity_poly.type
_entity_poly.pdbx_seq_one_letter_code
_entity_poly.pdbx_strand_id
1 'polypeptide(L)'
;MLKKGSKGYTVGLTQLFLQSLGFYKGKIDNDFGAVTENAVKSYQKAKKLSIDGKIDSETANSLLNNLKVNLKKGSKGSLVNRYMGLLKVKKYYSGKVDSIFGPLMEASVKKYQKDRKLTVDGVIGNITGKSLYYTGAGISGTPTEPSPKKVETEKVAAYKIYYLDKSYGGNILQNPEIADNIPQTALFKKIAEMSKNGRVVVELGEGNGENVLVEACIHGNEEEASIATMKYLESVKDKKIKGKLYVVPFAFPANTAKNQRNYIVNAKSYDPNRTANYPGSPGHNIVNFAKKKGIKRILDNHSGGGVSPKGLIFYRYDTETKWYNKIKSKSGCTGQKIGGIVGSIRKVANDNNMSCITLEVERDTRPTRDMATTNYKMLVPAMQFFGFP
;
A
#
# COMPACT_ATOMS: atom_id res chain seq x y z
N MET A 1 -11.38 -4.43 26.17
CA MET A 1 -10.29 -3.48 26.43
C MET A 1 -9.20 -4.17 27.24
N LEU A 2 -7.93 -4.06 26.85
CA LEU A 2 -6.80 -4.54 27.67
C LEU A 2 -6.17 -3.37 28.44
N LYS A 3 -5.72 -3.63 29.67
CA LYS A 3 -5.08 -2.66 30.55
C LYS A 3 -4.14 -3.38 31.52
N LYS A 4 -3.36 -2.63 32.29
CA LYS A 4 -2.52 -3.19 33.36
C LYS A 4 -3.29 -4.20 34.22
N GLY A 5 -2.70 -5.38 34.43
CA GLY A 5 -3.31 -6.51 35.13
C GLY A 5 -4.12 -7.49 34.25
N SER A 6 -4.34 -7.18 32.97
CA SER A 6 -4.93 -8.14 32.02
C SER A 6 -3.95 -9.30 31.76
N LYS A 7 -4.47 -10.51 31.54
CA LYS A 7 -3.65 -11.71 31.27
C LYS A 7 -4.19 -12.52 30.09
N GLY A 8 -3.35 -13.37 29.51
CA GLY A 8 -3.74 -14.39 28.54
C GLY A 8 -3.31 -14.12 27.09
N TYR A 9 -3.76 -14.97 26.16
CA TYR A 9 -3.23 -15.00 24.78
C TYR A 9 -3.40 -13.69 24.00
N THR A 10 -4.45 -12.90 24.25
CA THR A 10 -4.62 -11.57 23.61
C THR A 10 -3.55 -10.57 24.08
N VAL A 11 -3.10 -10.67 25.33
CA VAL A 11 -1.97 -9.87 25.85
C VAL A 11 -0.68 -10.31 25.19
N GLY A 12 -0.42 -11.61 25.12
CA GLY A 12 0.76 -12.13 24.41
C GLY A 12 0.80 -11.78 22.93
N LEU A 13 -0.37 -11.75 22.28
CA LEU A 13 -0.50 -11.30 20.89
C LEU A 13 -0.20 -9.80 20.76
N THR A 14 -0.68 -8.99 21.71
CA THR A 14 -0.37 -7.54 21.77
C THR A 14 1.12 -7.28 21.99
N GLN A 15 1.76 -8.01 22.90
CA GLN A 15 3.21 -7.92 23.14
C GLN A 15 4.03 -8.29 21.90
N LEU A 16 3.67 -9.39 21.21
CA LEU A 16 4.29 -9.82 19.96
C LEU A 16 4.19 -8.72 18.88
N PHE A 17 3.01 -8.12 18.79
CA PHE A 17 2.71 -7.06 17.84
C PHE A 17 3.50 -5.77 18.12
N LEU A 18 3.51 -5.31 19.37
CA LEU A 18 4.34 -4.17 19.77
C LEU A 18 5.84 -4.46 19.59
N GLN A 19 6.28 -5.71 19.77
CA GLN A 19 7.67 -6.11 19.56
C GLN A 19 8.05 -6.03 18.08
N SER A 20 7.21 -6.55 17.18
CA SER A 20 7.44 -6.46 15.73
C SER A 20 7.47 -5.01 15.20
N LEU A 21 6.86 -4.07 15.93
CA LEU A 21 6.85 -2.65 15.60
C LEU A 21 7.95 -1.86 16.32
N GLY A 22 8.80 -2.52 17.12
CA GLY A 22 9.92 -1.90 17.85
C GLY A 22 9.52 -1.17 19.15
N PHE A 23 8.27 -1.27 19.59
CA PHE A 23 7.76 -0.61 20.80
C PHE A 23 7.89 -1.45 22.07
N TYR A 24 8.05 -2.77 21.94
CA TYR A 24 8.16 -3.70 23.08
C TYR A 24 9.47 -4.48 23.03
N LYS A 25 10.29 -4.39 24.09
CA LYS A 25 11.58 -5.08 24.22
C LYS A 25 11.58 -6.17 25.31
N GLY A 26 10.47 -6.34 26.01
CA GLY A 26 10.33 -7.32 27.08
C GLY A 26 10.07 -8.75 26.60
N LYS A 27 10.00 -9.69 27.54
CA LYS A 27 9.56 -11.07 27.27
C LYS A 27 8.06 -11.09 26.95
N ILE A 28 7.64 -11.98 26.05
CA ILE A 28 6.22 -12.22 25.80
C ILE A 28 5.71 -13.24 26.82
N ASP A 29 5.22 -12.75 27.95
CA ASP A 29 4.79 -13.52 29.11
C ASP A 29 3.26 -13.63 29.27
N ASN A 30 2.49 -13.00 28.37
CA ASN A 30 1.03 -12.90 28.43
C ASN A 30 0.51 -12.09 29.64
N ASP A 31 1.35 -11.28 30.30
CA ASP A 31 0.95 -10.39 31.39
C ASP A 31 1.05 -8.91 30.96
N PHE A 32 -0.04 -8.18 31.17
CA PHE A 32 -0.08 -6.76 30.91
C PHE A 32 0.49 -6.02 32.13
N GLY A 33 1.81 -6.13 32.33
CA GLY A 33 2.55 -5.41 33.35
C GLY A 33 2.94 -3.98 32.94
N ALA A 34 3.76 -3.33 33.78
CA ALA A 34 4.24 -1.97 33.54
C ALA A 34 5.04 -1.82 32.22
N VAL A 35 5.80 -2.85 31.84
CA VAL A 35 6.56 -2.85 30.57
C VAL A 35 5.63 -2.81 29.36
N THR A 36 4.55 -3.61 29.38
CA THR A 36 3.53 -3.62 28.32
C THR A 36 2.79 -2.29 28.25
N GLU A 37 2.41 -1.71 29.40
CA GLU A 37 1.76 -0.40 29.46
C GLU A 37 2.64 0.71 28.86
N ASN A 38 3.93 0.74 29.19
CA ASN A 38 4.86 1.73 28.64
C ASN A 38 5.07 1.57 27.13
N ALA A 39 5.10 0.34 26.63
CA ALA A 39 5.15 0.07 25.20
C ALA A 39 3.87 0.55 24.48
N VAL A 40 2.70 0.36 25.10
CA VAL A 40 1.43 0.88 24.57
C VAL A 40 1.42 2.40 24.54
N LYS A 41 1.84 3.08 25.61
CA LYS A 41 1.94 4.55 25.62
C LYS A 41 2.91 5.06 24.55
N SER A 42 4.05 4.39 24.38
CA SER A 42 5.03 4.73 23.34
C SER A 42 4.46 4.55 21.94
N TYR A 43 3.72 3.47 21.72
CA TYR A 43 3.02 3.20 20.47
C TYR A 43 1.91 4.22 20.19
N GLN A 44 1.05 4.50 21.17
CA GLN A 44 -0.02 5.49 21.09
C GLN A 44 0.55 6.88 20.75
N LYS A 45 1.63 7.29 21.43
CA LYS A 45 2.36 8.52 21.12
C LYS A 45 2.84 8.55 19.67
N ALA A 46 3.48 7.49 19.20
CA ALA A 46 3.98 7.40 17.84
C ALA A 46 2.87 7.36 16.77
N LYS A 47 1.69 6.85 17.13
CA LYS A 47 0.52 6.75 16.24
C LYS A 47 -0.50 7.88 16.45
N LYS A 48 -0.19 8.88 17.28
CA LYS A 48 -1.06 10.02 17.62
C LYS A 48 -2.45 9.60 18.15
N LEU A 49 -2.46 8.54 18.96
CA LEU A 49 -3.65 8.06 19.68
C LEU A 49 -3.67 8.64 21.09
N SER A 50 -4.80 8.47 21.80
CA SER A 50 -4.88 8.76 23.23
C SER A 50 -3.79 7.98 23.99
N ILE A 51 -2.97 8.67 24.78
CA ILE A 51 -1.78 8.08 25.46
C ILE A 51 -2.17 7.60 26.86
N ASP A 52 -3.13 6.71 26.95
CA ASP A 52 -3.69 6.23 28.22
C ASP A 52 -3.13 4.88 28.69
N GLY A 53 -2.28 4.24 27.87
CA GLY A 53 -1.67 2.94 28.15
C GLY A 53 -2.62 1.74 28.08
N LYS A 54 -3.83 1.94 27.55
CA LYS A 54 -4.85 0.89 27.38
C LYS A 54 -4.96 0.49 25.92
N ILE A 55 -5.36 -0.74 25.67
CA ILE A 55 -5.77 -1.20 24.33
C ILE A 55 -7.29 -1.17 24.25
N ASP A 56 -7.82 -0.01 23.84
CA ASP A 56 -9.20 0.18 23.41
C ASP A 56 -9.40 -0.26 21.94
N SER A 57 -10.59 -0.05 21.39
CA SER A 57 -10.89 -0.44 20.01
C SER A 57 -10.05 0.34 18.99
N GLU A 58 -9.74 1.60 19.25
CA GLU A 58 -8.91 2.43 18.36
C GLU A 58 -7.45 1.94 18.35
N THR A 59 -6.87 1.73 19.52
CA THR A 59 -5.51 1.23 19.68
C THR A 59 -5.36 -0.20 19.16
N ALA A 60 -6.35 -1.06 19.41
CA ALA A 60 -6.38 -2.43 18.87
C ALA A 60 -6.44 -2.42 17.34
N ASN A 61 -7.31 -1.61 16.74
CA ASN A 61 -7.41 -1.50 15.29
C ASN A 61 -6.12 -0.95 14.69
N SER A 62 -5.53 0.08 15.30
CA SER A 62 -4.23 0.60 14.87
C SER A 62 -3.18 -0.52 14.91
N LEU A 63 -3.09 -1.26 16.01
CA LEU A 63 -2.10 -2.33 16.19
C LEU A 63 -2.27 -3.45 15.16
N LEU A 64 -3.51 -3.94 14.98
CA LEU A 64 -3.86 -5.03 14.07
C LEU A 64 -3.74 -4.65 12.59
N ASN A 65 -3.94 -3.38 12.24
CA ASN A 65 -3.78 -2.89 10.87
C ASN A 65 -2.32 -2.80 10.46
N ASN A 66 -1.39 -2.67 11.40
CA ASN A 66 0.04 -2.57 11.09
C ASN A 66 0.69 -3.96 10.85
N LEU A 67 -0.06 -5.06 10.99
CA LEU A 67 0.53 -6.40 11.05
C LEU A 67 -0.13 -7.35 10.06
N LYS A 68 0.69 -7.85 9.13
CA LYS A 68 0.29 -8.83 8.12
C LYS A 68 0.10 -10.20 8.79
N VAL A 69 -1.12 -10.57 9.12
CA VAL A 69 -1.40 -11.92 9.64
C VAL A 69 -1.84 -12.79 8.46
N ASN A 70 -1.02 -13.79 8.13
CA ASN A 70 -1.34 -14.80 7.13
C ASN A 70 -0.84 -16.17 7.62
N LEU A 71 -1.59 -16.77 8.54
CA LEU A 71 -1.28 -18.10 9.04
C LEU A 71 -2.14 -19.15 8.34
N LYS A 72 -1.50 -20.16 7.79
CA LYS A 72 -2.15 -21.27 7.08
C LYS A 72 -1.47 -22.58 7.45
N LYS A 73 -2.00 -23.70 6.97
CA LYS A 73 -1.37 -25.01 7.13
C LYS A 73 0.12 -24.94 6.76
N GLY A 74 0.98 -25.41 7.67
CA GLY A 74 2.44 -25.35 7.53
C GLY A 74 3.11 -24.15 8.23
N SER A 75 2.37 -23.10 8.60
CA SER A 75 2.89 -22.01 9.42
C SER A 75 3.32 -22.52 10.81
N LYS A 76 4.37 -21.94 11.39
CA LYS A 76 4.88 -22.28 12.72
C LYS A 76 5.26 -21.02 13.51
N GLY A 77 5.45 -21.16 14.83
CA GLY A 77 6.07 -20.13 15.67
C GLY A 77 5.12 -19.36 16.58
N SER A 78 5.61 -18.28 17.18
CA SER A 78 4.92 -17.54 18.25
C SER A 78 3.56 -16.98 17.84
N LEU A 79 3.40 -16.50 16.60
CA LEU A 79 2.11 -16.00 16.11
C LEU A 79 1.08 -17.13 16.00
N VAL A 80 1.49 -18.31 15.52
CA VAL A 80 0.64 -19.52 15.51
C VAL A 80 0.24 -19.92 16.92
N ASN A 81 1.19 -19.91 17.86
CA ASN A 81 0.95 -20.22 19.27
C ASN A 81 -0.16 -19.33 19.87
N ARG A 82 -0.09 -18.00 19.64
CA ARG A 82 -1.06 -17.05 20.20
C ARG A 82 -2.45 -17.24 19.61
N TYR A 83 -2.56 -17.39 18.29
CA TYR A 83 -3.86 -17.63 17.65
C TYR A 83 -4.46 -19.00 18.01
N MET A 84 -3.64 -20.02 18.16
CA MET A 84 -4.06 -21.34 18.62
C MET A 84 -4.58 -21.29 20.07
N GLY A 85 -3.91 -20.54 20.94
CA GLY A 85 -4.39 -20.25 22.29
C GLY A 85 -5.73 -19.51 22.31
N LEU A 86 -5.93 -18.52 21.43
CA LEU A 86 -7.21 -17.81 21.28
C LEU A 86 -8.34 -18.75 20.85
N LEU A 87 -8.09 -19.65 19.89
CA LEU A 87 -9.07 -20.67 19.49
C LEU A 87 -9.36 -21.65 20.62
N LYS A 88 -8.35 -22.02 21.42
CA LYS A 88 -8.51 -22.91 22.58
C LYS A 88 -9.40 -22.30 23.67
N VAL A 89 -9.13 -21.06 24.07
CA VAL A 89 -9.96 -20.32 25.04
C VAL A 89 -11.40 -20.16 24.55
N LYS A 90 -11.59 -19.99 23.24
CA LYS A 90 -12.92 -19.89 22.60
C LYS A 90 -13.57 -21.26 22.31
N LYS A 91 -12.98 -22.37 22.77
CA LYS A 91 -13.47 -23.76 22.59
C LYS A 91 -13.56 -24.26 21.15
N TYR A 92 -12.79 -23.64 20.23
CA TYR A 92 -12.68 -24.10 18.84
C TYR A 92 -11.54 -25.09 18.62
N TYR A 93 -10.50 -25.05 19.46
CA TYR A 93 -9.32 -25.91 19.35
C TYR A 93 -9.14 -26.76 20.62
N SER A 94 -9.16 -28.09 20.47
CA SER A 94 -9.01 -29.06 21.58
C SER A 94 -7.58 -29.60 21.75
N GLY A 95 -6.70 -29.39 20.77
CA GLY A 95 -5.34 -29.92 20.76
C GLY A 95 -4.36 -29.21 21.72
N LYS A 96 -3.10 -29.66 21.67
CA LYS A 96 -1.98 -29.01 22.38
C LYS A 96 -1.61 -27.69 21.67
N VAL A 97 -1.26 -26.67 22.45
CA VAL A 97 -0.75 -25.40 21.90
C VAL A 97 0.75 -25.53 21.59
N ASP A 98 1.08 -26.22 20.49
CA ASP A 98 2.44 -26.63 20.10
C ASP A 98 3.13 -25.69 19.11
N SER A 99 2.44 -24.62 18.70
CA SER A 99 2.94 -23.62 17.74
C SER A 99 3.04 -24.12 16.29
N ILE A 100 2.36 -25.21 15.92
CA ILE A 100 2.34 -25.76 14.56
C ILE A 100 0.92 -25.63 13.97
N PHE A 101 0.80 -24.97 12.83
CA PHE A 101 -0.47 -24.87 12.11
C PHE A 101 -0.69 -26.15 11.29
N GLY A 102 -1.11 -27.22 11.96
CA GLY A 102 -1.43 -28.52 11.37
C GLY A 102 -2.90 -28.65 10.94
N PRO A 103 -3.32 -29.84 10.48
CA PRO A 103 -4.70 -30.10 10.03
C PRO A 103 -5.77 -29.79 11.09
N LEU A 104 -5.51 -30.10 12.37
CA LEU A 104 -6.44 -29.83 13.47
C LEU A 104 -6.67 -28.32 13.67
N MET A 105 -5.60 -27.53 13.56
CA MET A 105 -5.67 -26.07 13.64
C MET A 105 -6.45 -25.49 12.46
N GLU A 106 -6.20 -25.98 11.24
CA GLU A 106 -6.95 -25.57 10.04
C GLU A 106 -8.45 -25.87 10.17
N ALA A 107 -8.81 -27.08 10.63
CA ALA A 107 -10.21 -27.44 10.88
C ALA A 107 -10.87 -26.54 11.94
N SER A 108 -10.12 -26.19 12.99
CA SER A 108 -10.58 -25.28 14.05
C SER A 108 -10.81 -23.86 13.52
N VAL A 109 -9.94 -23.37 12.64
CA VAL A 109 -10.10 -22.07 11.96
C VAL A 109 -11.32 -22.09 11.05
N LYS A 110 -11.52 -23.14 10.24
CA LYS A 110 -12.71 -23.29 9.39
C LYS A 110 -13.99 -23.31 10.21
N LYS A 111 -14.02 -24.02 11.34
CA LYS A 111 -15.16 -24.03 12.28
C LYS A 111 -15.42 -22.64 12.84
N TYR A 112 -14.39 -21.94 13.30
CA TYR A 112 -14.51 -20.58 13.79
C TYR A 112 -15.03 -19.62 12.71
N GLN A 113 -14.49 -19.67 11.49
CA GLN A 113 -14.92 -18.85 10.37
C GLN A 113 -16.39 -19.09 10.04
N LYS A 114 -16.83 -20.36 10.00
CA LYS A 114 -18.22 -20.74 9.76
C LYS A 114 -19.16 -20.12 10.82
N ASP A 115 -18.86 -20.31 12.10
CA ASP A 115 -19.69 -19.79 13.19
C ASP A 115 -19.73 -18.26 13.24
N ARG A 116 -18.66 -17.60 12.77
CA ARG A 116 -18.54 -16.13 12.72
C ARG A 116 -18.94 -15.52 11.38
N LYS A 117 -19.47 -16.31 10.45
CA LYS A 117 -19.88 -15.87 9.10
C LYS A 117 -18.74 -15.16 8.33
N LEU A 118 -17.52 -15.69 8.46
CA LEU A 118 -16.34 -15.25 7.72
C LEU A 118 -16.10 -16.17 6.52
N THR A 119 -15.24 -15.76 5.58
CA THR A 119 -14.73 -16.66 4.53
C THR A 119 -14.12 -17.91 5.16
N VAL A 120 -14.59 -19.09 4.75
CA VAL A 120 -14.17 -20.38 5.31
C VAL A 120 -12.99 -20.94 4.51
N ASP A 121 -11.85 -20.26 4.57
CA ASP A 121 -10.63 -20.63 3.83
C ASP A 121 -9.61 -21.41 4.69
N GLY A 122 -9.83 -21.53 6.00
CA GLY A 122 -8.88 -22.16 6.92
C GLY A 122 -7.62 -21.35 7.19
N VAL A 123 -7.59 -20.08 6.77
CA VAL A 123 -6.48 -19.16 6.94
C VAL A 123 -6.82 -18.13 8.01
N ILE A 124 -5.89 -17.91 8.94
CA ILE A 124 -5.95 -16.74 9.82
C ILE A 124 -5.33 -15.58 9.05
N GLY A 125 -6.17 -14.95 8.23
CA GLY A 125 -5.90 -13.66 7.59
C GLY A 125 -6.22 -12.50 8.55
N ASN A 126 -6.08 -11.26 8.08
CA ASN A 126 -6.38 -10.06 8.88
C ASN A 126 -7.82 -10.03 9.44
N ILE A 127 -8.81 -10.50 8.68
CA ILE A 127 -10.23 -10.53 9.14
C ILE A 127 -10.41 -11.56 10.25
N THR A 128 -10.01 -12.81 10.01
CA THR A 128 -10.06 -13.89 11.00
C THR A 128 -9.25 -13.53 12.25
N GLY A 129 -8.05 -12.96 12.06
CA GLY A 129 -7.14 -12.56 13.12
C GLY A 129 -7.72 -11.46 14.01
N LYS A 130 -8.30 -10.40 13.43
CA LYS A 130 -9.01 -9.36 14.19
C LYS A 130 -10.20 -9.93 14.95
N SER A 131 -11.00 -10.78 14.31
CA SER A 131 -12.15 -11.41 14.94
C SER A 131 -11.72 -12.26 16.16
N LEU A 132 -10.59 -12.97 16.05
CA LEU A 132 -10.01 -13.73 17.16
C LEU A 132 -9.44 -12.83 18.27
N TYR A 133 -8.81 -11.71 17.91
CA TYR A 133 -8.25 -10.74 18.85
C TYR A 133 -9.32 -10.14 19.77
N TYR A 134 -10.48 -9.77 19.21
CA TYR A 134 -11.58 -9.25 20.00
C TYR A 134 -12.22 -10.38 20.84
N THR A 135 -12.14 -10.26 22.17
CA THR A 135 -12.77 -11.19 23.12
C THR A 135 -14.29 -11.10 22.98
N GLY A 136 -14.96 -12.24 22.78
CA GLY A 136 -16.40 -12.28 22.55
C GLY A 136 -17.17 -12.50 23.86
N ALA A 137 -17.87 -11.47 24.30
CA ALA A 137 -19.21 -11.48 24.88
C ALA A 137 -19.66 -10.01 25.00
N GLY A 138 -20.68 -9.61 24.24
CA GLY A 138 -21.31 -8.30 24.34
C GLY A 138 -20.82 -7.22 23.38
N ILE A 139 -21.01 -7.41 22.07
CA ILE A 139 -21.44 -6.33 21.15
C ILE A 139 -22.33 -6.96 20.09
N SER A 140 -23.60 -7.19 20.44
CA SER A 140 -24.70 -6.91 19.51
C SER A 140 -24.77 -5.39 19.44
N GLY A 141 -24.26 -4.83 18.36
CA GLY A 141 -24.29 -3.41 18.11
C GLY A 141 -24.32 -3.25 16.60
N THR A 142 -25.53 -3.16 16.07
CA THR A 142 -25.80 -2.43 14.83
C THR A 142 -24.98 -1.13 14.83
N PRO A 143 -24.42 -0.70 13.69
CA PRO A 143 -23.68 0.55 13.63
C PRO A 143 -24.65 1.69 13.96
N THR A 144 -24.62 2.19 15.20
CA THR A 144 -25.23 3.49 15.52
C THR A 144 -24.29 4.55 14.99
N GLU A 145 -24.78 5.20 13.96
CA GLU A 145 -24.34 6.48 13.41
C GLU A 145 -24.02 7.49 14.52
N PRO A 146 -22.85 8.14 14.50
CA PRO A 146 -22.60 9.26 15.40
C PRO A 146 -23.30 10.52 14.84
N SER A 147 -24.30 10.99 15.59
CA SER A 147 -24.91 12.32 15.43
C SER A 147 -23.96 13.45 15.90
N PRO A 148 -24.24 14.72 15.51
CA PRO A 148 -23.26 15.63 14.93
C PRO A 148 -22.48 16.45 15.96
N LYS A 149 -21.23 16.78 15.62
CA LYS A 149 -20.51 17.91 16.22
C LYS A 149 -20.41 19.06 15.21
N LYS A 150 -20.65 20.25 15.77
CA LYS A 150 -20.82 21.58 15.17
C LYS A 150 -20.00 21.88 13.92
N VAL A 151 -20.67 22.59 13.03
CA VAL A 151 -20.21 23.22 11.78
C VAL A 151 -18.93 24.04 12.02
N GLU A 152 -17.84 23.59 11.38
CA GLU A 152 -16.81 24.47 10.86
C GLU A 152 -16.84 24.34 9.33
N THR A 153 -17.14 25.48 8.71
CA THR A 153 -17.11 25.86 7.29
C THR A 153 -16.59 24.82 6.28
N GLU A 154 -17.46 24.48 5.32
CA GLU A 154 -17.20 23.57 4.19
C GLU A 154 -15.91 23.92 3.43
N LYS A 155 -14.95 23.00 3.47
CA LYS A 155 -13.80 23.00 2.56
C LYS A 155 -14.16 22.14 1.35
N VAL A 156 -14.27 22.79 0.18
CA VAL A 156 -14.42 22.16 -1.14
C VAL A 156 -13.46 20.97 -1.26
N ALA A 157 -13.93 19.82 -1.76
CA ALA A 157 -13.14 18.59 -1.86
C ALA A 157 -11.77 18.86 -2.54
N ALA A 158 -10.67 18.61 -1.82
CA ALA A 158 -9.31 18.96 -2.26
C ALA A 158 -8.81 18.20 -3.51
N TYR A 159 -9.53 17.16 -3.94
CA TYR A 159 -9.21 16.35 -5.10
C TYR A 159 -10.47 15.70 -5.70
N LYS A 160 -10.42 15.39 -7.00
CA LYS A 160 -11.40 14.56 -7.71
C LYS A 160 -10.84 13.15 -7.88
N ILE A 161 -11.70 12.14 -7.81
CA ILE A 161 -11.32 10.73 -8.01
C ILE A 161 -12.30 10.07 -8.96
N TYR A 162 -11.77 9.46 -10.02
CA TYR A 162 -12.58 8.87 -11.09
C TYR A 162 -11.79 7.79 -11.83
N TYR A 163 -12.42 7.11 -12.76
CA TYR A 163 -11.77 6.11 -13.60
C TYR A 163 -11.08 6.76 -14.81
N LEU A 164 -9.81 6.43 -15.03
CA LEU A 164 -9.17 6.62 -16.33
C LEU A 164 -9.98 5.87 -17.40
N ASP A 165 -10.28 4.61 -17.08
CA ASP A 165 -11.24 3.74 -17.74
C ASP A 165 -11.58 2.55 -16.83
N LYS A 166 -12.56 1.74 -17.26
CA LYS A 166 -13.03 0.55 -16.54
C LYS A 166 -12.29 -0.74 -16.94
N SER A 167 -11.22 -0.65 -17.73
CA SER A 167 -10.45 -1.85 -18.09
C SER A 167 -9.41 -2.18 -17.03
N TYR A 168 -8.92 -3.42 -17.05
CA TYR A 168 -7.80 -3.88 -16.22
C TYR A 168 -7.99 -3.75 -14.70
N GLY A 169 -9.25 -3.74 -14.22
CA GLY A 169 -9.57 -3.73 -12.81
C GLY A 169 -9.09 -5.00 -12.08
N GLY A 170 -8.68 -4.85 -10.83
CA GLY A 170 -8.19 -5.91 -9.98
C GLY A 170 -8.12 -5.51 -8.51
N ASN A 171 -8.25 -6.51 -7.63
CA ASN A 171 -8.13 -6.29 -6.20
C ASN A 171 -6.65 -6.16 -5.80
N ILE A 172 -6.12 -4.94 -5.87
CA ILE A 172 -4.70 -4.64 -5.60
C ILE A 172 -4.23 -5.10 -4.20
N LEU A 173 -5.15 -5.27 -3.24
CA LEU A 173 -4.82 -5.76 -1.89
C LEU A 173 -4.56 -7.28 -1.85
N GLN A 174 -4.73 -7.99 -2.98
CA GLN A 174 -4.22 -9.36 -3.13
C GLN A 174 -2.69 -9.39 -3.23
N ASN A 175 -2.07 -8.29 -3.64
CA ASN A 175 -0.62 -8.16 -3.61
C ASN A 175 -0.17 -7.80 -2.18
N PRO A 176 0.61 -8.68 -1.51
CA PRO A 176 1.05 -8.44 -0.13
C PRO A 176 2.02 -7.26 -0.02
N GLU A 177 2.86 -7.01 -1.02
CA GLU A 177 3.76 -5.85 -0.98
C GLU A 177 2.98 -4.53 -1.03
N ILE A 178 1.87 -4.49 -1.76
CA ILE A 178 0.94 -3.34 -1.74
C ILE A 178 0.15 -3.26 -0.44
N ALA A 179 -0.50 -4.35 -0.03
CA ALA A 179 -1.42 -4.37 1.10
C ALA A 179 -0.75 -3.90 2.40
N ASP A 180 0.53 -4.17 2.54
CA ASP A 180 1.20 -4.05 3.81
C ASP A 180 2.20 -2.89 3.90
N ASN A 181 2.68 -2.38 2.77
CA ASN A 181 3.60 -1.24 2.76
C ASN A 181 2.88 0.09 2.46
N ILE A 182 1.63 0.06 1.99
CA ILE A 182 0.83 1.28 1.80
C ILE A 182 -0.07 1.52 3.01
N PRO A 183 0.03 2.70 3.67
CA PRO A 183 -0.86 3.05 4.77
C PRO A 183 -2.34 3.02 4.36
N GLN A 184 -3.17 2.38 5.20
CA GLN A 184 -4.60 2.16 4.94
C GLN A 184 -5.47 3.41 5.22
N THR A 185 -5.11 4.54 4.59
CA THR A 185 -5.81 5.83 4.65
C THR A 185 -7.20 5.74 3.99
N ALA A 186 -8.06 6.73 4.24
CA ALA A 186 -9.37 6.81 3.57
C ALA A 186 -9.24 6.90 2.04
N LEU A 187 -8.28 7.70 1.54
CA LEU A 187 -8.03 7.84 0.11
C LEU A 187 -7.52 6.53 -0.50
N PHE A 188 -6.54 5.87 0.14
CA PHE A 188 -6.05 4.58 -0.36
C PHE A 188 -7.13 3.51 -0.37
N LYS A 189 -7.96 3.40 0.68
CA LYS A 189 -9.09 2.44 0.70
C LYS A 189 -10.07 2.70 -0.44
N LYS A 190 -10.38 3.97 -0.73
CA LYS A 190 -11.25 4.34 -1.85
C LYS A 190 -10.61 3.96 -3.19
N ILE A 191 -9.32 4.24 -3.38
CA ILE A 191 -8.57 3.83 -4.57
C ILE A 191 -8.59 2.31 -4.71
N ALA A 192 -8.27 1.56 -3.65
CA ALA A 192 -8.24 0.10 -3.66
C ALA A 192 -9.60 -0.51 -4.00
N GLU A 193 -10.70 0.04 -3.47
CA GLU A 193 -12.06 -0.40 -3.81
C GLU A 193 -12.38 -0.11 -5.27
N MET A 194 -12.12 1.11 -5.73
CA MET A 194 -12.36 1.51 -7.12
C MET A 194 -11.52 0.67 -8.09
N SER A 195 -10.26 0.37 -7.74
CA SER A 195 -9.32 -0.39 -8.56
C SER A 195 -9.82 -1.79 -8.93
N LYS A 196 -10.76 -2.38 -8.18
CA LYS A 196 -11.41 -3.66 -8.55
C LYS A 196 -12.12 -3.58 -9.91
N ASN A 197 -12.60 -2.40 -10.28
CA ASN A 197 -13.47 -2.18 -11.45
C ASN A 197 -12.83 -1.30 -12.53
N GLY A 198 -11.56 -0.91 -12.40
CA GLY A 198 -10.90 -0.07 -13.39
C GLY A 198 -9.65 0.62 -12.88
N ARG A 199 -9.07 1.47 -13.72
CA ARG A 199 -7.87 2.25 -13.40
C ARG A 199 -8.25 3.59 -12.82
N VAL A 200 -7.70 3.91 -11.65
CA VAL A 200 -8.15 5.07 -10.85
C VAL A 200 -7.22 6.26 -11.08
N VAL A 201 -7.80 7.43 -11.28
CA VAL A 201 -7.13 8.73 -11.32
C VAL A 201 -7.53 9.52 -10.08
N VAL A 202 -6.55 10.11 -9.40
CA VAL A 202 -6.77 11.19 -8.45
C VAL A 202 -6.27 12.49 -9.07
N GLU A 203 -7.18 13.43 -9.34
CA GLU A 203 -6.90 14.75 -9.91
C GLU A 203 -6.90 15.79 -8.78
N LEU A 204 -5.80 16.54 -8.68
CA LEU A 204 -5.61 17.58 -7.68
C LEU A 204 -5.24 18.92 -8.33
N GLY A 205 -5.60 20.01 -7.67
CA GLY A 205 -5.30 21.36 -8.13
C GLY A 205 -6.27 21.89 -9.17
N GLU A 206 -6.21 23.21 -9.36
CA GLU A 206 -7.04 23.97 -10.29
C GLU A 206 -6.21 25.11 -10.92
N GLY A 207 -6.73 25.74 -11.97
CA GLY A 207 -6.16 26.96 -12.57
C GLY A 207 -5.07 26.77 -13.62
N ASN A 208 -4.38 27.86 -13.95
CA ASN A 208 -3.57 28.05 -15.16
C ASN A 208 -2.09 27.59 -15.06
N GLY A 209 -1.81 26.59 -14.22
CA GLY A 209 -0.47 25.99 -14.12
C GLY A 209 -0.26 24.83 -15.09
N GLU A 210 0.93 24.22 -15.03
CA GLU A 210 1.24 23.02 -15.82
C GLU A 210 0.34 21.84 -15.42
N ASN A 211 0.13 20.93 -16.36
CA ASN A 211 -0.56 19.67 -16.12
C ASN A 211 0.47 18.53 -16.10
N VAL A 212 0.52 17.78 -15.00
CA VAL A 212 1.45 16.66 -14.79
C VAL A 212 0.68 15.38 -14.52
N LEU A 213 1.11 14.29 -15.15
CA LEU A 213 0.67 12.92 -14.82
C LEU A 213 1.79 12.20 -14.08
N VAL A 214 1.47 11.58 -12.95
CA VAL A 214 2.31 10.61 -12.26
C VAL A 214 1.62 9.26 -12.34
N GLU A 215 2.33 8.25 -12.79
CA GLU A 215 1.81 6.89 -12.86
C GLU A 215 2.83 5.88 -12.29
N ALA A 216 2.32 4.76 -11.81
CA ALA A 216 3.12 3.67 -11.28
C ALA A 216 2.43 2.32 -11.53
N CYS A 217 3.22 1.24 -11.45
CA CYS A 217 2.75 -0.13 -11.62
C CYS A 217 2.04 -0.37 -12.97
N ILE A 218 2.63 0.14 -14.05
CA ILE A 218 2.28 -0.37 -15.39
C ILE A 218 2.65 -1.86 -15.51
N HIS A 219 3.75 -2.26 -14.87
CA HIS A 219 4.05 -3.65 -14.52
C HIS A 219 3.54 -3.93 -13.10
N GLY A 220 2.86 -5.06 -12.90
CA GLY A 220 2.20 -5.37 -11.64
C GLY A 220 3.13 -5.81 -10.50
N ASN A 221 4.38 -6.12 -10.83
CA ASN A 221 5.42 -6.52 -9.88
C ASN A 221 6.43 -5.40 -9.61
N GLU A 222 5.93 -4.17 -9.51
CA GLU A 222 6.75 -2.98 -9.29
C GLU A 222 6.21 -2.16 -8.11
N GLU A 223 6.00 -2.86 -6.99
CA GLU A 223 5.27 -2.36 -5.84
C GLU A 223 5.92 -1.13 -5.21
N GLU A 224 7.25 -1.04 -5.24
CA GLU A 224 8.01 0.11 -4.73
C GLU A 224 7.54 1.43 -5.34
N ALA A 225 7.28 1.43 -6.65
CA ALA A 225 6.82 2.59 -7.38
C ALA A 225 5.43 3.02 -6.92
N SER A 226 4.49 2.08 -6.77
CA SER A 226 3.15 2.36 -6.26
C SER A 226 3.15 2.86 -4.82
N ILE A 227 3.98 2.27 -3.96
CA ILE A 227 4.11 2.68 -2.56
C ILE A 227 4.65 4.11 -2.48
N ALA A 228 5.68 4.44 -3.26
CA ALA A 228 6.24 5.79 -3.34
C ALA A 228 5.23 6.80 -3.90
N THR A 229 4.51 6.45 -4.96
CA THR A 229 3.47 7.28 -5.57
C THR A 229 2.30 7.53 -4.62
N MET A 230 1.82 6.51 -3.91
CA MET A 230 0.79 6.67 -2.88
C MET A 230 1.27 7.53 -1.71
N LYS A 231 2.52 7.35 -1.25
CA LYS A 231 3.12 8.18 -0.21
C LYS A 231 3.20 9.65 -0.65
N TYR A 232 3.55 9.91 -1.91
CA TYR A 232 3.55 11.25 -2.47
C TYR A 232 2.15 11.85 -2.53
N LEU A 233 1.20 11.13 -3.10
CA LEU A 233 -0.20 11.53 -3.19
C LEU A 233 -0.76 11.92 -1.81
N GLU A 234 -0.57 11.07 -0.80
CA GLU A 234 -1.00 11.36 0.58
C GLU A 234 -0.34 12.61 1.16
N SER A 235 0.91 12.91 0.79
CA SER A 235 1.64 14.08 1.26
C SER A 235 1.20 15.40 0.61
N VAL A 236 0.51 15.33 -0.54
CA VAL A 236 0.12 16.52 -1.32
C VAL A 236 -1.39 16.70 -1.45
N LYS A 237 -2.21 15.71 -1.05
CA LYS A 237 -3.65 15.71 -1.30
C LYS A 237 -4.43 16.89 -0.75
N ASP A 238 -3.92 17.52 0.31
CA ASP A 238 -4.53 18.67 0.98
C ASP A 238 -3.78 19.98 0.70
N LYS A 239 -2.74 19.95 -0.16
CA LYS A 239 -1.95 21.13 -0.52
C LYS A 239 -2.62 21.88 -1.66
N LYS A 240 -2.46 23.21 -1.66
CA LYS A 240 -2.78 24.03 -2.83
C LYS A 240 -1.78 23.71 -3.95
N ILE A 241 -2.30 23.32 -5.11
CA ILE A 241 -1.53 22.98 -6.29
C ILE A 241 -1.83 24.02 -7.37
N LYS A 242 -0.78 24.58 -7.99
CA LYS A 242 -0.90 25.46 -9.15
C LYS A 242 -0.88 24.58 -10.40
N GLY A 243 -1.94 24.61 -11.21
CA GLY A 243 -2.12 23.68 -12.32
C GLY A 243 -2.78 22.38 -11.85
N LYS A 244 -2.63 21.31 -12.63
CA LYS A 244 -3.29 20.03 -12.34
C LYS A 244 -2.32 18.88 -12.22
N LEU A 245 -2.43 18.16 -11.11
CA LEU A 245 -1.74 16.90 -10.88
C LEU A 245 -2.72 15.75 -11.07
N TYR A 246 -2.40 14.83 -11.97
CA TYR A 246 -3.12 13.58 -12.16
C TYR A 246 -2.26 12.44 -11.63
N VAL A 247 -2.76 11.65 -10.70
CA VAL A 247 -2.04 10.51 -10.14
C VAL A 247 -2.79 9.22 -10.47
N VAL A 248 -2.11 8.30 -11.16
CA VAL A 248 -2.56 6.93 -11.42
C VAL A 248 -1.66 5.99 -10.63
N PRO A 249 -1.98 5.72 -9.35
CA PRO A 249 -1.08 4.97 -8.48
C PRO A 249 -0.98 3.48 -8.85
N PHE A 250 -1.94 2.96 -9.62
CA PHE A 250 -1.97 1.59 -10.11
C PHE A 250 -2.41 1.61 -11.57
N ALA A 251 -1.45 1.70 -12.49
CA ALA A 251 -1.73 1.75 -13.92
C ALA A 251 -2.24 0.41 -14.48
N PHE A 252 -1.98 -0.72 -13.81
CA PHE A 252 -2.52 -2.03 -14.18
C PHE A 252 -3.00 -2.85 -12.96
N PRO A 253 -4.13 -2.49 -12.32
CA PRO A 253 -4.62 -3.11 -11.09
C PRO A 253 -4.74 -4.64 -11.11
N ALA A 254 -5.22 -5.22 -12.22
CA ALA A 254 -5.30 -6.68 -12.40
C ALA A 254 -3.93 -7.38 -12.32
N ASN A 255 -2.91 -6.77 -12.92
CA ASN A 255 -1.54 -7.29 -12.88
C ASN A 255 -0.89 -7.02 -11.53
N THR A 256 -1.14 -5.85 -10.94
CA THR A 256 -0.70 -5.53 -9.57
C THR A 256 -1.20 -6.57 -8.60
N ALA A 257 -2.50 -6.87 -8.61
CA ALA A 257 -3.12 -7.87 -7.73
C ALA A 257 -2.46 -9.25 -7.81
N LYS A 258 -1.96 -9.63 -8.99
CA LYS A 258 -1.31 -10.91 -9.25
C LYS A 258 0.22 -10.87 -9.09
N ASN A 259 0.80 -9.72 -8.80
CA ASN A 259 2.25 -9.50 -8.81
C ASN A 259 2.89 -9.96 -10.14
N GLN A 260 2.33 -9.49 -11.26
CA GLN A 260 2.73 -9.93 -12.61
C GLN A 260 3.29 -8.81 -13.47
N ARG A 261 4.48 -9.03 -14.03
CA ARG A 261 5.10 -8.12 -15.00
C ARG A 261 4.31 -8.04 -16.30
N ASN A 262 4.11 -9.20 -16.92
CA ASN A 262 3.45 -9.32 -18.23
C ASN A 262 1.97 -9.69 -18.09
N TYR A 263 1.19 -9.41 -19.11
CA TYR A 263 -0.22 -9.81 -19.19
C TYR A 263 -0.43 -10.81 -20.34
N ILE A 264 -1.44 -11.66 -20.19
CA ILE A 264 -1.74 -12.72 -21.16
C ILE A 264 -2.98 -12.32 -21.96
N VAL A 265 -2.87 -12.33 -23.28
CA VAL A 265 -3.98 -12.19 -24.23
C VAL A 265 -3.88 -13.32 -25.25
N ASN A 266 -4.95 -14.08 -25.45
CA ASN A 266 -4.99 -15.21 -26.39
C ASN A 266 -3.80 -16.17 -26.24
N ALA A 267 -3.50 -16.58 -25.00
CA ALA A 267 -2.38 -17.42 -24.62
C ALA A 267 -0.97 -16.87 -24.92
N LYS A 268 -0.84 -15.61 -25.33
CA LYS A 268 0.45 -14.93 -25.56
C LYS A 268 0.75 -13.94 -24.44
N SER A 269 2.01 -13.88 -24.04
CA SER A 269 2.52 -12.97 -22.99
C SER A 269 2.99 -11.66 -23.61
N TYR A 270 2.56 -10.54 -23.05
CA TYR A 270 2.89 -9.20 -23.52
C TYR A 270 3.42 -8.35 -22.37
N ASP A 271 4.46 -7.55 -22.65
CA ASP A 271 4.92 -6.50 -21.75
C ASP A 271 4.04 -5.24 -21.97
N PRO A 272 3.33 -4.75 -20.93
CA PRO A 272 2.45 -3.58 -21.05
C PRO A 272 3.21 -2.29 -21.38
N ASN A 273 4.51 -2.23 -21.07
CA ASN A 273 5.43 -1.15 -21.39
C ASN A 273 6.32 -1.45 -22.63
N ARG A 274 5.92 -2.41 -23.47
CA ARG A 274 6.41 -2.59 -24.86
C ARG A 274 5.27 -2.54 -25.88
N THR A 275 4.06 -2.22 -25.42
CA THR A 275 2.86 -2.20 -26.24
C THR A 275 2.11 -0.86 -26.20
N ALA A 276 2.69 0.19 -25.63
CA ALA A 276 2.04 1.50 -25.48
C ALA A 276 1.72 2.20 -26.81
N ASN A 277 2.31 1.75 -27.92
CA ASN A 277 1.98 2.22 -29.27
C ASN A 277 0.75 1.52 -29.88
N TYR A 278 0.25 0.44 -29.28
CA TYR A 278 -0.94 -0.27 -29.76
C TYR A 278 -2.20 0.25 -29.07
N PRO A 279 -3.20 0.74 -29.82
CA PRO A 279 -4.47 1.20 -29.27
C PRO A 279 -5.12 0.20 -28.32
N GLY A 280 -5.62 0.71 -27.19
CA GLY A 280 -6.28 -0.11 -26.18
C GLY A 280 -5.36 -0.85 -25.22
N SER A 281 -4.05 -0.91 -25.47
CA SER A 281 -3.10 -1.51 -24.53
C SER A 281 -3.02 -0.72 -23.20
N PRO A 282 -2.54 -1.34 -22.11
CA PRO A 282 -2.44 -0.67 -20.82
C PRO A 282 -1.66 0.64 -20.89
N GLY A 283 -0.45 0.61 -21.48
CA GLY A 283 0.41 1.80 -21.61
C GLY A 283 -0.12 2.82 -22.61
N HIS A 284 -0.80 2.38 -23.67
CA HIS A 284 -1.41 3.29 -24.64
C HIS A 284 -2.47 4.16 -23.97
N ASN A 285 -3.30 3.56 -23.13
CA ASN A 285 -4.40 4.27 -22.48
C ASN A 285 -3.90 5.33 -21.48
N ILE A 286 -2.73 5.13 -20.85
CA ILE A 286 -2.05 6.15 -20.02
C ILE A 286 -1.66 7.36 -20.86
N VAL A 287 -0.94 7.14 -21.97
CA VAL A 287 -0.51 8.22 -22.87
C VAL A 287 -1.72 8.92 -23.52
N ASN A 288 -2.72 8.15 -23.94
CA ASN A 288 -3.94 8.70 -24.55
C ASN A 288 -4.74 9.54 -23.54
N PHE A 289 -4.81 9.12 -22.27
CA PHE A 289 -5.36 9.93 -21.20
C PHE A 289 -4.60 11.25 -21.05
N ALA A 290 -3.27 11.20 -21.04
CA ALA A 290 -2.42 12.40 -20.97
C ALA A 290 -2.72 13.37 -22.13
N LYS A 291 -2.78 12.86 -23.37
CA LYS A 291 -3.14 13.64 -24.55
C LYS A 291 -4.50 14.31 -24.42
N LYS A 292 -5.54 13.55 -24.05
CA LYS A 292 -6.92 14.06 -23.88
C LYS A 292 -7.03 15.14 -22.80
N LYS A 293 -6.17 15.09 -21.78
CA LYS A 293 -6.11 16.07 -20.69
C LYS A 293 -5.13 17.22 -20.96
N GLY A 294 -4.49 17.26 -22.14
CA GLY A 294 -3.50 18.28 -22.49
C GLY A 294 -2.26 18.25 -21.57
N ILE A 295 -1.92 17.09 -21.02
CA ILE A 295 -0.77 16.91 -20.13
C ILE A 295 0.50 16.90 -20.98
N LYS A 296 1.52 17.68 -20.59
CA LYS A 296 2.82 17.76 -21.30
C LYS A 296 3.96 17.09 -20.54
N ARG A 297 3.73 16.72 -19.28
CA ARG A 297 4.73 16.18 -18.36
C ARG A 297 4.22 14.88 -17.74
N ILE A 298 4.97 13.81 -17.92
CA ILE A 298 4.68 12.50 -17.33
C ILE A 298 5.86 12.09 -16.44
N LEU A 299 5.55 11.55 -15.26
CA LEU A 299 6.47 10.81 -14.43
C LEU A 299 6.03 9.35 -14.43
N ASP A 300 6.86 8.52 -15.05
CA ASP A 300 6.70 7.09 -15.26
C ASP A 300 7.54 6.35 -14.21
N ASN A 301 6.90 5.78 -13.20
CA ASN A 301 7.56 5.28 -12.01
C ASN A 301 7.65 3.74 -12.02
N HIS A 302 8.87 3.22 -11.92
CA HIS A 302 9.19 1.81 -12.06
C HIS A 302 10.06 1.25 -10.93
N SER A 303 10.10 -0.07 -10.86
CA SER A 303 11.16 -0.83 -10.18
C SER A 303 11.57 -2.06 -11.00
N GLY A 304 12.83 -2.47 -10.88
CA GLY A 304 13.40 -3.54 -11.69
C GLY A 304 14.56 -4.25 -10.99
N GLY A 305 14.99 -5.37 -11.56
CA GLY A 305 16.16 -6.10 -11.06
C GLY A 305 17.47 -5.53 -11.59
N GLY A 306 18.52 -5.55 -10.77
CA GLY A 306 19.86 -5.07 -11.15
C GLY A 306 19.99 -3.54 -11.17
N VAL A 307 19.07 -2.84 -10.50
CA VAL A 307 19.08 -1.38 -10.39
C VAL A 307 19.94 -0.96 -9.19
N SER A 308 20.55 0.21 -9.29
CA SER A 308 21.33 0.76 -8.17
C SER A 308 20.49 0.86 -6.90
N PRO A 309 21.05 0.57 -5.70
CA PRO A 309 20.39 0.84 -4.42
C PRO A 309 20.05 2.31 -4.20
N LYS A 310 20.73 3.21 -4.92
CA LYS A 310 20.48 4.66 -4.91
C LYS A 310 19.34 5.07 -5.87
N GLY A 311 18.79 4.11 -6.61
CA GLY A 311 17.86 4.34 -7.71
C GLY A 311 18.56 4.86 -8.97
N LEU A 312 17.85 4.78 -10.09
CA LEU A 312 18.34 5.05 -11.44
C LEU A 312 17.35 5.91 -12.20
N ILE A 313 17.86 6.79 -13.06
CA ILE A 313 17.02 7.57 -13.98
C ILE A 313 17.53 7.43 -15.41
N PHE A 314 16.60 7.20 -16.34
CA PHE A 314 16.85 7.22 -17.77
C PHE A 314 16.71 8.64 -18.32
N TYR A 315 17.75 9.14 -19.01
CA TYR A 315 17.74 10.50 -19.56
C TYR A 315 18.54 10.63 -20.86
N ARG A 316 18.23 11.66 -21.64
CA ARG A 316 18.94 12.09 -22.87
C ARG A 316 19.79 13.34 -22.62
N TYR A 317 20.95 13.43 -23.28
CA TYR A 317 21.93 14.47 -23.01
C TYR A 317 21.51 15.88 -23.45
N ASP A 318 20.88 15.98 -24.61
CA ASP A 318 20.54 17.22 -25.28
C ASP A 318 19.38 17.99 -24.62
N THR A 319 18.41 17.25 -24.06
CA THR A 319 17.10 17.82 -23.70
C THR A 319 16.70 17.59 -22.25
N GLU A 320 17.36 16.67 -21.54
CA GLU A 320 16.87 16.15 -20.26
C GLU A 320 17.86 16.33 -19.09
N THR A 321 19.09 16.78 -19.37
CA THR A 321 20.16 16.97 -18.38
C THR A 321 19.76 17.91 -17.22
N LYS A 322 18.92 18.94 -17.49
CA LYS A 322 18.49 19.91 -16.47
C LYS A 322 17.75 19.26 -15.30
N TRP A 323 16.72 18.46 -15.59
CA TRP A 323 15.96 17.79 -14.54
C TRP A 323 16.73 16.63 -13.95
N TYR A 324 17.54 15.92 -14.75
CA TYR A 324 18.39 14.84 -14.25
C TYR A 324 19.34 15.34 -13.16
N ASN A 325 20.06 16.43 -13.41
CA ASN A 325 20.98 17.02 -12.43
C ASN A 325 20.27 17.48 -11.14
N LYS A 326 19.07 18.06 -11.27
CA LYS A 326 18.25 18.45 -10.11
C LYS A 326 17.86 17.23 -9.28
N ILE A 327 17.38 16.16 -9.89
CA ILE A 327 16.96 14.95 -9.16
C ILE A 327 18.18 14.26 -8.54
N LYS A 328 19.26 14.10 -9.30
CA LYS A 328 20.52 13.49 -8.83
C LYS A 328 21.09 14.21 -7.61
N SER A 329 21.18 15.55 -7.65
CA SER A 329 21.72 16.33 -6.52
C SER A 329 20.89 16.20 -5.24
N LYS A 330 19.58 15.95 -5.35
CA LYS A 330 18.66 15.85 -4.20
C LYS A 330 18.48 14.42 -3.69
N SER A 331 18.51 13.43 -4.57
CA SER A 331 18.23 12.02 -4.25
C SER A 331 19.49 11.18 -4.10
N GLY A 332 20.60 11.57 -4.73
CA GLY A 332 21.80 10.77 -4.86
C GLY A 332 21.71 9.63 -5.88
N CYS A 333 20.66 9.60 -6.71
CA CYS A 333 20.45 8.55 -7.71
C CYS A 333 21.55 8.49 -8.76
N THR A 334 21.67 7.35 -9.43
CA THR A 334 22.49 7.21 -10.63
C THR A 334 21.69 7.62 -11.87
N GLY A 335 22.37 7.76 -13.00
CA GLY A 335 21.74 8.04 -14.29
C GLY A 335 22.29 7.13 -15.37
N GLN A 336 21.42 6.67 -16.25
CA GLN A 336 21.79 5.92 -17.45
C GLN A 336 21.26 6.66 -18.68
N LYS A 337 22.14 6.79 -19.67
CA LYS A 337 21.81 7.47 -20.92
C LYS A 337 21.12 6.48 -21.83
N ILE A 338 19.84 6.70 -22.06
CA ILE A 338 19.06 5.85 -22.95
C ILE A 338 17.84 6.63 -23.44
N GLY A 339 17.48 6.43 -24.70
CA GLY A 339 16.21 6.91 -25.24
C GLY A 339 15.03 6.09 -24.73
N GLY A 340 13.81 6.47 -25.12
CA GLY A 340 12.65 5.62 -24.93
C GLY A 340 12.75 4.35 -25.77
N ILE A 341 12.50 3.19 -25.15
CA ILE A 341 12.40 1.91 -25.86
C ILE A 341 11.09 1.90 -26.65
N VAL A 342 11.11 1.37 -27.88
CA VAL A 342 9.90 1.26 -28.71
C VAL A 342 8.77 0.58 -27.94
N GLY A 343 7.59 1.20 -27.98
CA GLY A 343 6.39 0.72 -27.29
C GLY A 343 6.38 0.97 -25.78
N SER A 344 7.34 1.68 -25.20
CA SER A 344 7.23 2.16 -23.82
C SER A 344 6.43 3.44 -23.70
N ILE A 345 5.85 3.68 -22.53
CA ILE A 345 5.14 4.91 -22.18
C ILE A 345 6.07 6.10 -22.42
N ARG A 346 7.32 6.05 -21.94
CA ARG A 346 8.34 7.07 -22.24
C ARG A 346 8.46 7.39 -23.73
N LYS A 347 8.67 6.37 -24.57
CA LYS A 347 8.86 6.58 -26.01
C LYS A 347 7.63 7.18 -26.67
N VAL A 348 6.46 6.60 -26.41
CA VAL A 348 5.21 7.05 -27.01
C VAL A 348 4.83 8.44 -26.50
N ALA A 349 5.13 8.75 -25.23
CA ALA A 349 4.96 10.10 -24.69
C ALA A 349 5.86 11.11 -25.41
N ASN A 350 7.16 10.79 -25.58
CA ASN A 350 8.09 11.65 -26.29
C ASN A 350 7.68 11.88 -27.75
N ASP A 351 7.19 10.84 -28.45
CA ASP A 351 6.68 10.94 -29.82
C ASP A 351 5.43 11.83 -29.93
N ASN A 352 4.74 12.05 -28.81
CA ASN A 352 3.59 12.95 -28.70
C ASN A 352 3.96 14.29 -28.04
N ASN A 353 5.23 14.69 -28.10
CA ASN A 353 5.75 15.96 -27.57
C ASN A 353 5.53 16.13 -26.06
N MET A 354 5.44 15.03 -25.31
CA MET A 354 5.39 15.04 -23.85
C MET A 354 6.76 14.71 -23.27
N SER A 355 7.19 15.49 -22.28
CA SER A 355 8.38 15.20 -21.49
C SER A 355 8.03 14.08 -20.50
N CYS A 356 8.82 13.00 -20.50
CA CYS A 356 8.63 11.88 -19.61
C CYS A 356 9.88 11.68 -18.75
N ILE A 357 9.74 11.64 -17.43
CA ILE A 357 10.80 11.24 -16.50
C ILE A 357 10.53 9.80 -16.12
N THR A 358 11.53 8.91 -16.25
CA THR A 358 11.40 7.50 -15.90
C THR A 358 12.28 7.21 -14.70
N LEU A 359 11.68 6.88 -13.57
CA LEU A 359 12.39 6.54 -12.33
C LEU A 359 12.44 5.02 -12.18
N GLU A 360 13.59 4.50 -11.76
CA GLU A 360 13.80 3.07 -11.53
C GLU A 360 14.42 2.85 -10.16
N VAL A 361 13.95 1.86 -9.42
CA VAL A 361 14.59 1.38 -8.20
C VAL A 361 14.73 -0.13 -8.19
N GLU A 362 15.68 -0.63 -7.40
CA GLU A 362 15.88 -2.07 -7.21
C GLU A 362 14.64 -2.74 -6.62
N ARG A 363 14.26 -3.90 -7.18
CA ARG A 363 13.14 -4.72 -6.71
C ARG A 363 13.60 -6.02 -6.04
N ASP A 364 14.57 -6.73 -6.64
CA ASP A 364 14.77 -8.16 -6.39
C ASP A 364 15.66 -8.45 -5.18
N THR A 365 16.63 -7.58 -4.92
CA THR A 365 17.71 -7.84 -3.96
C THR A 365 17.57 -7.08 -2.64
N ARG A 366 16.49 -6.32 -2.47
CA ARG A 366 16.30 -5.40 -1.33
C ARG A 366 14.86 -5.39 -0.83
N PRO A 367 14.62 -5.02 0.45
CA PRO A 367 13.26 -4.89 0.96
C PRO A 367 12.46 -3.83 0.19
N THR A 368 11.24 -4.18 -0.23
CA THR A 368 10.33 -3.28 -0.96
C THR A 368 10.11 -1.95 -0.25
N ARG A 369 10.01 -1.93 1.09
CA ARG A 369 9.85 -0.69 1.86
C ARG A 369 11.04 0.27 1.72
N ASP A 370 12.25 -0.27 1.68
CA ASP A 370 13.47 0.52 1.58
C ASP A 370 13.58 1.12 0.18
N MET A 371 13.27 0.31 -0.83
CA MET A 371 13.34 0.75 -2.22
C MET A 371 12.19 1.68 -2.59
N ALA A 372 11.00 1.54 -2.01
CA ALA A 372 9.95 2.54 -2.05
C ALA A 372 10.38 3.87 -1.40
N THR A 373 11.22 3.83 -0.35
CA THR A 373 11.77 5.04 0.27
C THR A 373 12.79 5.71 -0.64
N THR A 374 13.67 4.95 -1.29
CA THR A 374 14.58 5.45 -2.34
C THR A 374 13.80 6.07 -3.49
N ASN A 375 12.76 5.38 -3.97
CA ASN A 375 11.91 5.84 -5.06
C ASN A 375 11.23 7.18 -4.70
N TYR A 376 10.66 7.28 -3.50
CA TYR A 376 10.08 8.54 -3.00
C TYR A 376 11.08 9.70 -2.96
N LYS A 377 12.35 9.44 -2.59
CA LYS A 377 13.42 10.46 -2.60
C LYS A 377 13.76 10.95 -4.01
N MET A 378 13.50 10.17 -5.05
CA MET A 378 13.66 10.58 -6.46
C MET A 378 12.40 11.27 -6.99
N LEU A 379 11.23 10.76 -6.63
CA LEU A 379 9.93 11.25 -7.08
C LEU A 379 9.70 12.71 -6.63
N VAL A 380 9.96 13.03 -5.35
CA VAL A 380 9.75 14.39 -4.82
C VAL A 380 10.52 15.47 -5.61
N PRO A 381 11.85 15.39 -5.80
CA PRO A 381 12.57 16.40 -6.58
C PRO A 381 12.19 16.41 -8.07
N ALA A 382 11.70 15.30 -8.63
CA ALA A 382 11.14 15.28 -9.98
C ALA A 382 9.84 16.09 -10.06
N MET A 383 8.94 15.93 -9.10
CA MET A 383 7.72 16.72 -9.00
C MET A 383 8.01 18.21 -8.75
N GLN A 384 8.99 18.51 -7.90
CA GLN A 384 9.48 19.87 -7.69
C GLN A 384 10.16 20.47 -8.93
N PHE A 385 10.69 19.66 -9.85
CA PHE A 385 11.15 20.15 -11.15
C PHE A 385 9.97 20.59 -12.01
N PHE A 386 8.85 19.87 -11.96
CA PHE A 386 7.61 20.23 -12.65
C PHE A 386 6.79 21.33 -11.95
N GLY A 387 7.27 21.87 -10.82
CA GLY A 387 6.58 22.95 -10.09
C GLY A 387 5.53 22.48 -9.07
N PHE A 388 5.54 21.19 -8.72
CA PHE A 388 4.62 20.60 -7.76
C PHE A 388 5.29 20.39 -6.39
N PRO A 389 4.51 20.42 -5.29
CA PRO A 389 5.03 20.39 -3.92
C PRO A 389 5.60 19.04 -3.48
#